data_AF-A0A933DI75-F1
#
_entry.id   AF-A0A933DI75-F1
#
_cell.length_a   1.000
_cell.length_b   1.000
_cell.length_c   1.000
_cell.angle_alpha   90.00
_cell.angle_beta   90.00
_cell.angle_gamma   90.00
#
_symmetry.space_group_name_H-M   'P 1'
#
loop_
_entity.id
_entity.type
_entity.pdbx_description
1 polymer ?
#
loop_
_entity_poly.entity_id
_entity_poly.type
_entity_poly.pdbx_seq_one_letter_code
_entity_poly.pdbx_strand_id
1 'polypeptide(L)'
;MYRMHIHLPDELKSQIAVAAMVAGEHKAEVVRKALQQGLKAYHPSRSSAATNLLKLSDQARNIPGKGPRDLSVNHDYYAWGGRKRARSK
;
A
#
# COMPACT_ATOMS: atom_id res chain seq x y z
N MET A 1 17.46 -6.58 -22.66
CA MET A 1 18.26 -5.81 -21.68
C MET A 1 17.88 -4.33 -21.84
N TYR A 2 17.40 -3.67 -20.79
CA TYR A 2 17.01 -2.25 -20.84
C TYR A 2 18.14 -1.39 -20.28
N ARG A 3 18.57 -0.35 -21.01
CA ARG A 3 19.62 0.58 -20.54
C ARG A 3 18.95 1.82 -19.96
N MET A 4 19.26 2.12 -18.71
CA MET A 4 18.72 3.27 -17.98
C MET A 4 19.86 4.22 -17.62
N HIS A 5 19.64 5.51 -17.86
CA HIS A 5 20.50 6.58 -17.39
C HIS A 5 19.80 7.27 -16.23
N ILE A 6 20.43 7.25 -15.06
CA ILE A 6 19.93 7.86 -13.82
C ILE A 6 20.93 8.87 -13.32
N HIS A 7 20.44 10.04 -12.92
CA HIS A 7 21.24 11.02 -12.23
C HIS A 7 21.36 10.62 -10.76
N LEU A 8 22.59 10.51 -10.27
CA LEU A 8 22.90 10.12 -8.89
C LEU A 8 23.64 11.28 -8.22
N PRO A 9 23.27 11.66 -6.98
CA PRO A 9 24.08 12.57 -6.18
C PRO A 9 25.49 12.04 -5.97
N ASP A 10 26.48 12.93 -5.86
CA ASP A 10 27.89 12.56 -5.72
C ASP A 10 28.17 11.70 -4.47
N GLU A 11 27.43 11.96 -3.40
CA GLU A 11 27.49 11.17 -2.17
C GLU A 11 27.08 9.71 -2.41
N LEU A 12 25.95 9.48 -3.11
CA LEU A 12 25.48 8.14 -3.42
C LEU A 12 26.43 7.40 -4.38
N LYS A 13 27.02 8.12 -5.33
CA LYS A 13 28.03 7.58 -6.24
C LYS A 13 29.26 7.07 -5.47
N SER A 14 29.67 7.78 -4.43
CA SER A 14 30.77 7.40 -3.55
C SER A 14 30.44 6.16 -2.73
N GLN A 15 29.23 6.10 -2.16
CA GLN A 15 28.74 4.93 -1.44
C GLN A 15 28.69 3.67 -2.32
N ILE A 16 28.20 3.80 -3.57
CA ILE A 16 28.18 2.68 -4.53
C ILE A 16 29.60 2.22 -4.87
N ALA A 17 30.56 3.14 -5.01
CA ALA A 17 31.95 2.79 -5.30
C ALA A 17 32.59 2.01 -4.14
N VAL A 18 32.37 2.44 -2.90
CA VAL A 18 32.85 1.74 -1.71
C VAL A 18 32.19 0.36 -1.58
N ALA A 19 30.87 0.28 -1.74
CA ALA A 19 30.14 -0.98 -1.69
C ALA A 19 30.61 -1.98 -2.77
N ALA A 20 30.88 -1.50 -3.98
CA ALA A 20 31.44 -2.31 -5.07
C ALA A 20 32.84 -2.83 -4.74
N MET A 21 33.70 -1.99 -4.15
CA MET A 21 35.03 -2.38 -3.72
C MET A 21 34.99 -3.46 -2.63
N VAL A 22 34.13 -3.29 -1.63
CA VAL A 22 33.99 -4.26 -0.51
C VAL A 22 33.40 -5.58 -1.00
N ALA A 23 32.42 -5.54 -1.90
CA ALA A 23 31.79 -6.75 -2.44
C ALA A 23 32.65 -7.46 -3.49
N GLY A 24 33.67 -6.81 -4.06
CA GLY A 24 34.44 -7.33 -5.18
C GLY A 24 33.63 -7.44 -6.48
N GLU A 25 32.59 -6.62 -6.64
CA GLU A 25 31.64 -6.69 -7.76
C GLU A 25 31.68 -5.42 -8.62
N HIS A 26 31.19 -5.52 -9.86
CA HIS A 26 31.05 -4.35 -10.72
C HIS A 26 29.95 -3.43 -10.17
N LYS A 27 30.14 -2.10 -10.26
CA LYS A 27 29.19 -1.09 -9.76
C LYS A 27 27.75 -1.32 -10.24
N ALA A 28 27.62 -1.76 -11.50
CA ALA A 28 26.32 -2.07 -12.10
C ALA A 28 25.60 -3.25 -11.42
N GLU A 29 26.34 -4.24 -10.91
CA GLU A 29 25.78 -5.38 -10.19
C GLU A 29 25.27 -4.96 -8.82
N VAL A 30 26.07 -4.17 -8.10
CA VAL A 30 25.69 -3.60 -6.80
C VAL A 30 24.42 -2.75 -6.93
N VAL A 31 24.36 -1.88 -7.94
CA VAL A 31 23.16 -1.07 -8.21
C VAL A 31 21.96 -1.96 -8.52
N ARG A 32 22.13 -3.04 -9.30
CA ARG A 32 21.03 -3.96 -9.62
C ARG A 32 20.50 -4.67 -8.38
N LYS A 33 21.39 -5.19 -7.52
CA LYS A 33 21.01 -5.84 -6.26
C LYS A 33 20.32 -4.87 -5.32
N ALA A 34 20.86 -3.66 -5.18
CA ALA A 34 20.27 -2.61 -4.36
C ALA A 34 18.87 -2.22 -4.87
N LEU A 35 18.67 -2.08 -6.18
CA LEU A 35 17.36 -1.82 -6.77
C LEU A 35 16.40 -3.00 -6.59
N GLN A 36 16.85 -4.25 -6.75
CA GLN A 36 15.99 -5.42 -6.53
C GLN A 36 15.52 -5.54 -5.08
N GLN A 37 16.42 -5.31 -4.11
CA GLN A 37 16.08 -5.30 -2.69
C GLN A 37 15.20 -4.09 -2.36
N GLY A 38 15.57 -2.91 -2.88
CA GLY A 38 14.82 -1.67 -2.75
C GLY A 38 13.40 -1.80 -3.28
N LEU A 39 13.19 -2.44 -4.44
CA LEU A 39 11.86 -2.67 -5.02
C LEU A 39 11.02 -3.69 -4.26
N LYS A 40 11.63 -4.66 -3.57
CA LYS A 40 10.91 -5.56 -2.66
C LYS A 40 10.39 -4.82 -1.43
N ALA A 41 11.16 -3.85 -0.91
CA ALA A 41 10.76 -3.01 0.21
C ALA A 41 9.85 -1.84 -0.23
N TYR A 42 10.08 -1.31 -1.42
CA TYR A 42 9.35 -0.20 -2.02
C TYR A 42 8.01 -0.69 -2.54
N HIS A 43 7.03 -0.64 -1.67
CA HIS A 43 5.64 -0.65 -2.06
C HIS A 43 5.28 0.80 -2.33
N PRO A 44 5.18 1.25 -3.61
CA PRO A 44 4.54 2.51 -3.87
C PRO A 44 3.18 2.43 -3.19
N SER A 45 2.86 3.41 -2.36
CA SER A 45 1.52 3.57 -1.79
C SER A 45 0.53 3.56 -2.95
N ARG A 46 0.04 2.37 -3.30
CA ARG A 46 -1.10 2.21 -4.20
C ARG A 46 -2.19 2.94 -3.45
N SER A 47 -2.64 4.05 -4.03
CA SER A 47 -3.78 4.87 -3.58
C SER A 47 -4.62 4.07 -2.60
N SER A 48 -4.45 4.38 -1.30
CA SER A 48 -4.91 3.52 -0.21
C SER A 48 -6.39 3.21 -0.35
N ALA A 49 -7.16 4.13 -0.96
CA ALA A 49 -8.57 3.98 -1.26
C ALA A 49 -8.92 2.68 -1.99
N ALA A 50 -8.31 2.36 -3.14
CA ALA A 50 -8.70 1.19 -3.93
C ALA A 50 -8.37 -0.13 -3.19
N THR A 51 -7.20 -0.18 -2.57
CA THR A 51 -6.74 -1.34 -1.79
C THR A 51 -7.54 -1.52 -0.50
N ASN A 52 -7.95 -0.42 0.14
CA ASN A 52 -8.78 -0.44 1.34
C ASN A 52 -10.23 -0.83 1.02
N LEU A 53 -10.79 -0.36 -0.09
CA LEU A 53 -12.11 -0.79 -0.57
C LEU A 53 -12.13 -2.28 -0.89
N LEU A 54 -11.07 -2.80 -1.51
CA LEU A 54 -10.94 -4.23 -1.79
C LEU A 54 -10.89 -5.05 -0.48
N LYS A 55 -10.05 -4.65 0.48
CA LYS A 55 -9.98 -5.29 1.81
C LYS A 55 -11.31 -5.23 2.55
N LEU A 56 -12.01 -4.10 2.51
CA LEU A 56 -13.33 -3.94 3.13
C LEU A 56 -14.37 -4.85 2.46
N SER A 57 -14.29 -5.01 1.14
CA SER A 57 -15.17 -5.93 0.41
C SER A 57 -14.91 -7.40 0.75
N ASP A 58 -13.65 -7.81 0.91
CA ASP A 58 -13.28 -9.17 1.33
C ASP A 58 -13.71 -9.45 2.77
N GLN A 59 -13.55 -8.48 3.67
CA GLN A 59 -14.08 -8.58 5.03
C GLN A 59 -15.61 -8.70 5.04
N ALA A 60 -16.31 -7.92 4.20
CA ALA A 60 -17.76 -7.96 4.11
C ALA A 60 -18.30 -9.30 3.58
N ARG A 61 -17.56 -10.00 2.69
CA ARG A 61 -17.93 -11.34 2.18
C ARG A 61 -17.96 -12.40 3.27
N ASN A 62 -17.14 -12.27 4.30
CA ASN A 62 -17.01 -13.24 5.39
C ASN A 62 -18.01 -13.00 6.53
N ILE A 63 -18.81 -11.93 6.47
CA ILE A 63 -19.85 -11.65 7.47
C ILE A 63 -21.14 -12.34 7.01
N PRO A 64 -21.62 -13.39 7.71
CA PRO A 64 -22.86 -14.06 7.35
C PRO A 64 -24.07 -13.15 7.55
N GLY A 65 -24.84 -12.94 6.49
CA GLY A 65 -26.13 -12.23 6.51
C GLY A 65 -26.15 -10.93 5.69
N LYS A 66 -27.34 -10.51 5.27
CA LYS A 66 -27.57 -9.14 4.78
C LYS A 66 -27.30 -8.23 5.98
N GLY A 67 -26.19 -7.48 5.96
CA GLY A 67 -25.71 -6.67 7.08
C GLY A 67 -26.80 -5.83 7.76
N PRO A 68 -26.57 -5.37 9.00
CA PRO A 68 -27.63 -4.85 9.87
C PRO A 68 -28.30 -3.61 9.28
N ARG A 69 -29.39 -3.83 8.53
CA ARG A 69 -30.16 -2.79 7.83
C ARG A 69 -30.66 -1.73 8.79
N ASP A 70 -30.99 -2.11 10.02
CA ASP A 70 -31.44 -1.18 11.05
C ASP A 70 -30.33 -0.21 11.47
N LEU A 71 -29.09 -0.69 11.63
CA LEU A 71 -27.94 0.17 11.98
C LEU A 71 -27.62 1.13 10.83
N SER A 72 -27.67 0.68 9.58
CA SER A 72 -27.43 1.54 8.42
C SER A 72 -28.52 2.62 8.26
N VAL A 73 -29.79 2.27 8.47
CA VAL A 73 -30.92 3.20 8.27
C VAL A 73 -31.13 4.14 9.48
N ASN A 74 -30.83 3.68 10.69
CA ASN A 74 -31.08 4.39 11.94
C ASN A 74 -29.79 4.79 12.68
N HIS A 75 -28.66 4.96 11.98
CA HIS A 75 -27.39 5.32 12.61
C HIS A 75 -27.50 6.60 13.45
N ASP A 76 -28.22 7.62 12.98
CA ASP A 76 -28.43 8.87 13.72
C ASP A 76 -29.20 8.67 15.03
N TYR A 77 -30.17 7.75 15.05
CA TYR A 77 -30.90 7.40 16.27
C TYR A 77 -29.96 6.81 17.31
N TYR A 78 -29.10 5.87 16.89
CA TYR A 78 -28.20 5.18 17.81
C TYR A 78 -26.99 6.03 18.23
N ALA A 79 -26.50 6.91 17.36
CA ALA A 79 -25.36 7.77 17.64
C ALA A 79 -25.75 9.03 18.43
N TRP A 80 -26.92 9.61 18.12
CA TRP A 80 -27.28 10.95 18.58
C TRP A 80 -28.67 11.04 19.24
N GLY A 81 -29.40 9.93 19.37
CA GLY A 81 -30.70 9.90 20.07
C GLY A 81 -31.85 10.55 19.29
N GLY A 82 -31.75 10.66 17.96
CA GLY A 82 -32.78 11.26 17.09
C GLY A 82 -34.09 10.47 17.01
N ARG A 83 -34.92 10.70 15.98
CA ARG A 83 -36.15 9.91 15.78
C ARG A 83 -35.86 8.65 14.96
N LYS A 84 -36.23 7.48 15.48
CA LYS A 84 -36.08 6.20 14.74
C LYS A 84 -36.99 6.18 13.51
N ARG A 85 -36.44 5.89 12.34
CA ARG A 85 -37.20 5.72 11.09
C ARG A 85 -37.84 4.33 11.06
N ALA A 86 -39.13 4.28 10.69
CA ALA A 86 -39.87 3.03 10.58
C ALA A 86 -39.37 2.18 9.41
N ARG A 87 -39.33 0.85 9.58
CA ARG A 87 -38.96 -0.07 8.50
C ARG A 87 -40.03 -0.02 7.41
N SER A 88 -39.64 0.31 6.17
CA SER A 88 -40.42 -0.09 5.00
C SER A 88 -40.44 -1.62 4.97
N LYS A 89 -41.64 -2.20 4.82
CA LYS A 89 -41.82 -3.64 4.55
C LYS A 89 -41.05 -4.04 3.29
#